data_AF-A0A8T7J153-F1
#
_entry.id   AF-A0A8T7J153-F1
#
_cell.length_a   1.000
_cell.length_b   1.000
_cell.length_c   1.000
_cell.angle_alpha   90.00
_cell.angle_beta   90.00
_cell.angle_gamma   90.00
#
_symmetry.space_group_name_H-M   'P 1'
#
loop_
_entity.id
_entity.type
_entity.pdbx_description
1 polymer ?
#
loop_
_entity_poly.entity_id
_entity_poly.type
_entity_poly.pdbx_seq_one_letter_code
_entity_poly.pdbx_strand_id
1 'polypeptide(L)'
;SAESEYEKAIDALTSYRNSLADQGQSNAQFYARADNLKDWLNEVEKRLGSLSQRLSASVGQERLNTDLAGDPNANQSTSAPSVSEVKTSWWQIDDVFYEAKGASWALLHLLKAVEIDFAGTLQKKNAQISLKQIIRELESTQETVWSPMILNGSGFGMLANHSLVMANYISRANAAIIDLNKLLIQG
;
A
#
# COMPACT_ATOMS: atom_id res chain seq x y z
N SER A 1 21.12 0.20 -11.15
CA SER A 1 20.70 1.55 -10.70
C SER A 1 19.18 1.64 -10.77
N ALA A 2 18.57 2.67 -10.19
CA ALA A 2 17.13 2.92 -10.37
C ALA A 2 16.76 3.05 -11.86
N GLU A 3 17.61 3.73 -12.64
CA GLU A 3 17.47 3.90 -14.09
C GLU A 3 17.35 2.57 -14.86
N SER A 4 18.20 1.58 -14.57
CA SER A 4 18.12 0.27 -15.23
C SER A 4 16.84 -0.50 -14.89
N GLU A 5 16.29 -0.34 -13.68
CA GLU A 5 15.00 -0.94 -13.33
C GLU A 5 13.83 -0.24 -14.04
N TYR A 6 13.93 1.09 -14.25
CA TYR A 6 12.95 1.82 -15.06
C TYR A 6 12.96 1.39 -16.53
N GLU A 7 14.14 1.20 -17.12
CA GLU A 7 14.26 0.68 -18.50
C GLU A 7 13.58 -0.68 -18.64
N LYS A 8 13.87 -1.63 -17.74
CA LYS A 8 13.22 -2.95 -17.74
C LYS A 8 11.70 -2.85 -17.63
N ALA A 9 11.20 -1.94 -16.79
CA ALA A 9 9.76 -1.72 -16.63
C ALA A 9 9.12 -1.15 -17.92
N ILE A 10 9.79 -0.21 -18.60
CA ILE A 10 9.35 0.37 -19.86
C ILE A 10 9.33 -0.69 -20.97
N ASP A 11 10.37 -1.52 -21.05
CA ASP A 11 10.46 -2.62 -22.02
C ASP A 11 9.32 -3.62 -21.82
N ALA A 12 9.11 -4.07 -20.57
CA ALA A 12 8.04 -4.99 -20.22
C ALA A 12 6.65 -4.41 -20.56
N LEU A 13 6.41 -3.13 -20.25
CA LEU A 13 5.16 -2.44 -20.59
C LEU A 13 4.95 -2.36 -22.11
N THR A 14 6.01 -2.04 -22.85
CA THR A 14 5.97 -1.95 -24.31
C THR A 14 5.65 -3.29 -24.93
N SER A 15 6.32 -4.36 -24.48
CA SER A 15 6.03 -5.73 -24.90
C SER A 15 4.59 -6.11 -24.59
N TYR A 16 4.10 -5.87 -23.37
CA TYR A 16 2.72 -6.18 -22.99
C TYR A 16 1.69 -5.47 -23.88
N ARG A 17 1.86 -4.15 -24.09
CA ARG A 17 0.98 -3.35 -24.95
C ARG A 17 0.99 -3.86 -26.38
N ASN A 18 2.16 -4.16 -26.93
CA ASN A 18 2.28 -4.65 -28.30
C ASN A 18 1.58 -6.01 -28.47
N SER A 19 1.72 -6.91 -27.48
CA SER A 19 1.02 -8.20 -27.49
C SER A 19 -0.51 -8.05 -27.42
N LEU A 20 -1.02 -7.08 -26.65
CA LEU A 20 -2.47 -6.82 -26.58
C LEU A 20 -3.04 -6.19 -27.87
N ALA A 21 -2.23 -5.42 -28.60
CA ALA A 21 -2.66 -4.74 -29.82
C ALA A 21 -2.66 -5.66 -31.06
N ASP A 22 -1.93 -6.78 -30.99
CA ASP A 22 -1.80 -7.71 -32.11
C ASP A 22 -3.04 -8.61 -32.24
N GLN A 23 -3.94 -8.24 -33.16
CA GLN A 23 -5.15 -9.01 -33.47
C GLN A 23 -4.86 -10.39 -34.08
N GLY A 24 -3.62 -10.66 -34.51
CA GLY A 24 -3.17 -11.97 -35.00
C GLY A 24 -2.65 -12.90 -33.90
N GLN A 25 -2.41 -12.41 -32.68
CA GLN A 25 -1.94 -13.21 -31.55
C GLN A 25 -3.06 -13.45 -30.54
N SER A 26 -3.63 -14.66 -30.55
CA SER A 26 -4.66 -15.07 -29.58
C SER A 26 -4.14 -15.28 -28.15
N ASN A 27 -2.82 -15.27 -27.93
CA ASN A 27 -2.21 -15.65 -26.66
C ASN A 27 -2.13 -14.51 -25.64
N ALA A 28 -2.33 -13.25 -26.04
CA ALA A 28 -2.33 -12.10 -25.13
C ALA A 28 -3.71 -11.46 -25.13
N GLN A 29 -4.55 -11.89 -24.17
CA GLN A 29 -5.92 -11.39 -24.01
C GLN A 29 -6.07 -10.82 -22.60
N PHE A 30 -6.62 -9.61 -22.51
CA PHE A 30 -6.95 -9.00 -21.23
C PHE A 30 -8.39 -9.36 -20.83
N TYR A 31 -8.53 -10.07 -19.71
CA TYR A 31 -9.83 -10.48 -19.19
C TYR A 31 -10.19 -9.65 -17.96
N ALA A 32 -11.13 -8.71 -18.13
CA ALA A 32 -11.65 -7.84 -17.08
C ALA A 32 -12.60 -8.59 -16.11
N ARG A 33 -12.11 -9.62 -15.43
CA ARG A 33 -12.91 -10.48 -14.54
C ARG A 33 -12.68 -10.18 -13.06
N ALA A 34 -13.67 -10.48 -12.22
CA ALA A 34 -13.62 -10.20 -10.79
C ALA A 34 -12.52 -10.98 -10.05
N ASP A 35 -12.26 -12.23 -10.45
CA ASP A 35 -11.19 -13.07 -9.91
C ASP A 35 -9.80 -12.49 -10.21
N ASN A 36 -9.55 -12.10 -11.47
CA ASN A 36 -8.29 -11.46 -11.87
C ASN A 36 -8.03 -10.16 -11.09
N LEU A 37 -9.07 -9.32 -10.95
CA LEU A 37 -8.94 -8.07 -10.20
C LEU A 37 -8.67 -8.33 -8.71
N LYS A 38 -9.39 -9.27 -8.11
CA LYS A 38 -9.20 -9.68 -6.72
C LYS A 38 -7.77 -10.16 -6.46
N ASP A 39 -7.23 -11.00 -7.32
CA ASP A 39 -5.88 -11.55 -7.12
C ASP A 39 -4.83 -10.45 -7.11
N TRP A 40 -4.96 -9.46 -8.00
CA TRP A 40 -4.10 -8.27 -7.98
C TRP A 40 -4.33 -7.41 -6.72
N LEU A 41 -5.59 -7.17 -6.33
CA LEU A 41 -5.92 -6.39 -5.12
C LEU A 41 -5.38 -7.04 -3.84
N ASN A 42 -5.30 -8.37 -3.76
CA ASN A 42 -4.66 -9.07 -2.63
C ASN A 42 -3.15 -8.77 -2.52
N GLU A 43 -2.47 -8.59 -3.65
CA GLU A 43 -1.06 -8.18 -3.65
C GLU A 43 -0.91 -6.71 -3.26
N VAL A 44 -1.81 -5.86 -3.74
CA VAL A 44 -1.87 -4.44 -3.34
C VAL A 44 -2.09 -4.31 -1.83
N GLU A 45 -3.00 -5.10 -1.26
CA GLU A 45 -3.30 -5.12 0.17
C GLU A 45 -2.03 -5.37 1.01
N LYS A 46 -1.28 -6.42 0.67
CA LYS A 46 -0.03 -6.77 1.37
C LYS A 46 1.00 -5.65 1.28
N ARG A 47 1.13 -5.01 0.11
CA ARG A 47 2.06 -3.91 -0.12
C ARG A 47 1.69 -2.66 0.70
N LEU A 48 0.42 -2.25 0.69
CA LEU A 48 -0.02 -1.12 1.50
C LEU A 48 0.09 -1.40 3.00
N GLY A 49 -0.21 -2.63 3.44
CA GLY A 49 0.02 -3.06 4.81
C GLY A 49 1.48 -2.92 5.23
N SER A 50 2.42 -3.38 4.39
CA SER A 50 3.86 -3.23 4.62
C SER A 50 4.30 -1.77 4.70
N LEU A 51 3.85 -0.92 3.77
CA LEU A 51 4.17 0.51 3.76
C LEU A 51 3.65 1.23 5.01
N SER A 52 2.38 0.99 5.37
CA SER A 52 1.78 1.57 6.59
C SER A 52 2.53 1.16 7.86
N GLN A 53 2.93 -0.11 7.95
CA GLN A 53 3.68 -0.62 9.10
C GLN A 53 5.07 0.02 9.19
N ARG A 54 5.77 0.21 8.06
CA ARG A 54 7.09 0.85 8.01
C ARG A 54 7.01 2.34 8.37
N LEU A 55 5.99 3.04 7.88
CA LEU A 55 5.73 4.43 8.24
C LEU A 55 5.43 4.58 9.74
N SER A 56 4.61 3.68 10.29
CA SER A 56 4.28 3.68 11.73
C SER A 56 5.50 3.39 12.61
N ALA A 57 6.37 2.45 12.20
CA ALA A 57 7.62 2.16 12.90
C ALA A 57 8.62 3.33 12.85
N SER A 58 8.57 4.16 11.80
CA SER A 58 9.46 5.32 11.62
C SER A 58 9.18 6.46 12.61
N VAL A 59 8.12 6.36 13.39
CA VAL A 59 7.76 7.30 14.47
C VAL A 59 8.29 6.82 15.83
N GLY A 60 8.72 5.56 15.95
CA GLY A 60 9.00 4.91 17.23
C GLY A 60 7.70 4.47 17.89
N GLN A 61 7.29 3.22 17.65
CA GLN A 61 6.25 2.57 18.45
C GLN A 61 6.93 1.72 19.52
N GLU A 62 6.59 1.96 20.78
CA GLU A 62 6.86 1.01 21.85
C GLU A 62 6.10 -0.28 21.53
N ARG A 63 6.81 -1.32 21.09
CA ARG A 63 6.23 -2.66 21.00
C ARG A 63 6.39 -3.32 22.35
N LEU A 64 5.26 -3.69 22.96
CA LEU A 64 5.26 -4.63 24.06
C LEU A 64 5.79 -5.97 23.54
N ASN A 65 6.75 -6.56 24.26
CA ASN A 65 7.20 -7.92 23.94
C ASN A 65 6.06 -8.89 24.27
N THR A 66 5.39 -9.39 23.23
CA THR A 66 4.32 -10.39 23.32
C THR A 66 4.79 -11.80 22.96
N ASP A 67 6.10 -12.06 22.92
CA ASP A 67 6.68 -13.33 22.46
C ASP A 67 6.21 -14.53 23.32
N LEU A 68 5.79 -14.27 24.56
CA LEU A 68 5.24 -15.25 25.50
C LEU A 68 3.76 -14.97 25.86
N ALA A 69 3.14 -13.96 25.23
CA ALA A 69 1.78 -13.56 25.58
C ALA A 69 0.78 -14.65 25.16
N GLY A 70 0.08 -15.23 26.14
CA GLY A 70 -0.92 -16.26 25.92
C GLY A 70 -0.44 -17.70 26.14
N ASP A 71 0.85 -17.92 26.44
CA ASP A 71 1.40 -19.25 26.78
C ASP A 71 1.85 -19.31 28.24
N PRO A 72 1.10 -19.99 29.14
CA PRO A 72 1.43 -20.07 30.55
C PRO A 72 2.69 -20.91 30.87
N ASN A 73 3.24 -21.65 29.88
CA ASN A 73 4.38 -22.54 30.07
C ASN A 73 5.67 -22.05 29.41
N ALA A 74 5.64 -20.91 28.73
CA ALA A 74 6.79 -20.42 27.98
C ALA A 74 7.78 -19.67 28.91
N ASN A 75 9.05 -20.08 28.91
CA ASN A 75 10.13 -19.46 29.68
C ASN A 75 11.23 -18.94 28.75
N GLN A 76 11.67 -17.69 28.97
CA GLN A 76 12.76 -17.09 28.19
C GLN A 76 14.12 -17.42 28.82
N SER A 77 15.07 -17.91 28.01
CA SER A 77 16.41 -18.28 28.49
C SER A 77 17.32 -17.08 28.80
N THR A 78 16.95 -15.89 28.34
CA THR A 78 17.69 -14.62 28.53
C THR A 78 16.71 -13.49 28.81
N SER A 79 17.09 -12.52 29.65
CA SER A 79 16.29 -11.32 29.89
C SER A 79 16.17 -10.50 28.60
N ALA A 80 14.98 -10.45 28.03
CA ALA A 80 14.62 -9.50 26.99
C ALA A 80 13.85 -8.32 27.61
N PRO A 81 14.03 -7.08 27.12
CA PRO A 81 13.24 -5.95 27.59
C PRO A 81 11.76 -6.16 27.26
N SER A 82 10.88 -5.85 28.22
CA SER A 82 9.42 -5.94 28.12
C SER A 82 8.82 -4.97 27.11
N VAL A 83 9.57 -3.92 26.76
CA VAL A 83 9.26 -2.92 25.75
C VAL A 83 10.47 -2.80 24.82
N SER A 84 10.25 -2.95 23.52
CA SER A 84 11.27 -2.72 22.50
C SER A 84 10.84 -1.52 21.63
N GLU A 85 11.65 -0.47 21.62
CA GLU A 85 11.44 0.68 20.73
C GLU A 85 12.03 0.33 19.35
N VAL A 86 11.17 -0.04 18.41
CA VAL A 86 11.58 -0.20 17.01
C VAL A 86 11.49 1.18 16.36
N LYS A 87 12.61 1.88 16.32
CA LYS A 87 12.73 3.19 15.67
C LYS A 87 13.67 3.09 14.48
N THR A 88 13.17 3.35 13.28
CA THR A 88 14.00 3.52 12.08
C THR A 88 14.96 4.70 12.32
N SER A 89 16.22 4.58 11.88
CA SER A 89 17.19 5.68 11.99
C SER A 89 16.63 6.95 11.32
N TRP A 90 16.87 8.13 11.90
CA TRP A 90 16.36 9.41 11.39
C TRP A 90 16.67 9.65 9.91
N TRP A 91 17.80 9.13 9.42
CA TRP A 91 18.22 9.22 8.02
C TRP A 91 17.39 8.37 7.05
N GLN A 92 16.63 7.39 7.54
CA GLN A 92 15.80 6.49 6.72
C GLN A 92 14.32 6.89 6.73
N ILE A 93 13.94 7.89 7.54
CA ILE A 93 12.56 8.37 7.65
C ILE A 93 12.10 8.98 6.32
N ASP A 94 12.93 9.85 5.73
CA ASP A 94 12.65 10.47 4.44
C ASP A 94 12.53 9.41 3.34
N ASP A 95 13.46 8.45 3.29
CA ASP A 95 13.42 7.36 2.31
C ASP A 95 12.11 6.56 2.38
N VAL A 96 11.71 6.15 3.58
CA VAL A 96 10.46 5.39 3.78
C VAL A 96 9.24 6.24 3.40
N PHE A 97 9.23 7.52 3.77
CA PHE A 97 8.14 8.43 3.45
C PHE A 97 7.98 8.63 1.95
N TYR A 98 9.06 8.95 1.24
CA TYR A 98 9.02 9.20 -0.19
C TYR A 98 8.83 7.93 -1.01
N GLU A 99 9.35 6.78 -0.57
CA GLU A 99 9.03 5.48 -1.16
C GLU A 99 7.52 5.21 -1.05
N ALA A 100 6.94 5.38 0.13
CA ALA A 100 5.51 5.19 0.33
C ALA A 100 4.69 6.16 -0.51
N LYS A 101 5.07 7.45 -0.56
CA LYS A 101 4.41 8.47 -1.37
C LYS A 101 4.46 8.11 -2.86
N GLY A 102 5.61 7.68 -3.37
CA GLY A 102 5.79 7.26 -4.77
C GLY A 102 5.00 5.99 -5.11
N ALA A 103 5.00 4.99 -4.21
CA ALA A 103 4.22 3.77 -4.38
C ALA A 103 2.71 4.05 -4.39
N SER A 104 2.22 4.91 -3.49
CA SER A 104 0.82 5.35 -3.46
C SER A 104 0.44 6.15 -4.71
N TRP A 105 1.35 6.97 -5.25
CA TRP A 105 1.14 7.69 -6.51
C TRP A 105 0.97 6.73 -7.69
N ALA A 106 1.85 5.72 -7.80
CA ALA A 106 1.74 4.73 -8.86
C ALA A 106 0.43 3.93 -8.74
N LEU A 107 0.09 3.49 -7.53
CA LEU A 107 -1.15 2.77 -7.27
C LEU A 107 -2.40 3.59 -7.58
N LEU A 108 -2.39 4.89 -7.27
CA LEU A 108 -3.49 5.80 -7.59
C LEU A 108 -3.82 5.76 -9.09
N HIS A 109 -2.82 5.83 -9.95
CA HIS A 109 -3.02 5.76 -11.41
C HIS A 109 -3.49 4.38 -11.87
N LEU A 110 -2.93 3.30 -11.28
CA LEU A 110 -3.40 1.95 -11.57
C LEU A 110 -4.87 1.75 -11.19
N LEU A 111 -5.31 2.27 -10.04
CA LEU A 111 -6.72 2.17 -9.64
C LEU A 111 -7.65 3.03 -10.50
N LYS A 112 -7.18 4.19 -10.99
CA LYS A 112 -7.91 4.98 -11.99
C LYS A 112 -8.05 4.22 -13.31
N ALA A 113 -7.03 3.48 -13.74
CA ALA A 113 -7.15 2.60 -14.90
C ALA A 113 -8.12 1.44 -14.63
N VAL A 114 -8.05 0.81 -13.45
CA VAL A 114 -8.99 -0.26 -13.03
C VAL A 114 -10.44 0.23 -13.05
N GLU A 115 -10.72 1.48 -12.65
CA GLU A 115 -12.06 2.06 -12.70
C GLU A 115 -12.66 2.01 -14.11
N ILE A 116 -11.82 2.18 -15.13
CA ILE A 116 -12.21 2.16 -16.54
C ILE A 116 -12.26 0.71 -17.06
N ASP A 117 -11.14 -0.02 -16.94
CA ASP A 117 -10.96 -1.34 -17.56
C ASP A 117 -11.88 -2.41 -16.94
N PHE A 118 -12.19 -2.28 -15.64
CA PHE A 118 -13.08 -3.18 -14.92
C PHE A 118 -14.46 -2.57 -14.65
N ALA A 119 -14.83 -1.45 -15.29
CA ALA A 119 -16.09 -0.73 -15.03
C ALA A 119 -17.32 -1.66 -14.98
N GLY A 120 -17.47 -2.54 -16.00
CA GLY A 120 -18.59 -3.47 -16.07
C GLY A 120 -18.58 -4.56 -14.99
N THR A 121 -17.39 -5.00 -14.55
CA THR A 121 -17.24 -5.98 -13.46
C THR A 121 -17.54 -5.34 -12.11
N LEU A 122 -17.02 -4.12 -11.88
CA LEU A 122 -17.29 -3.35 -10.68
C LEU A 122 -18.78 -3.00 -10.56
N GLN A 123 -19.43 -2.63 -11.67
CA GLN A 123 -20.87 -2.34 -11.68
C GLN A 123 -21.70 -3.57 -11.31
N LYS A 124 -21.39 -4.74 -11.90
CA LYS A 124 -22.08 -6.00 -11.59
C LYS A 124 -21.98 -6.37 -10.11
N LYS A 125 -20.85 -6.05 -9.46
CA LYS A 125 -20.59 -6.33 -8.04
C LYS A 125 -20.96 -5.18 -7.10
N ASN A 126 -21.57 -4.09 -7.60
CA ASN A 126 -21.85 -2.88 -6.83
C ASN A 126 -20.62 -2.30 -6.09
N ALA A 127 -19.45 -2.38 -6.72
CA ALA A 127 -18.14 -2.11 -6.11
C ALA A 127 -17.54 -0.75 -6.53
N GLN A 128 -18.18 -0.02 -7.44
CA GLN A 128 -17.65 1.24 -7.99
C GLN A 128 -17.42 2.32 -6.92
N ILE A 129 -18.34 2.46 -5.97
CA ILE A 129 -18.22 3.44 -4.88
C ILE A 129 -17.06 3.09 -3.95
N SER A 130 -16.88 1.80 -3.64
CA SER A 130 -15.75 1.33 -2.82
C SER A 130 -14.41 1.63 -3.49
N LEU A 131 -14.29 1.40 -4.81
CA LEU A 131 -13.08 1.77 -5.56
C LEU A 131 -12.79 3.28 -5.49
N LYS A 132 -13.80 4.12 -5.70
CA LYS A 132 -13.66 5.58 -5.61
C LYS A 132 -13.20 6.04 -4.23
N GLN A 133 -13.67 5.40 -3.16
CA GLN A 133 -13.21 5.71 -1.80
C GLN A 133 -11.71 5.37 -1.63
N ILE A 134 -11.26 4.24 -2.15
CA ILE A 134 -9.82 3.87 -2.11
C ILE A 134 -8.98 4.91 -2.87
N ILE A 135 -9.42 5.30 -4.08
CA ILE A 135 -8.76 6.32 -4.89
C ILE A 135 -8.64 7.63 -4.09
N ARG A 136 -9.71 8.08 -3.45
CA ARG A 136 -9.72 9.30 -2.63
C ARG A 136 -8.75 9.25 -1.45
N GLU A 137 -8.65 8.12 -0.76
CA GLU A 137 -7.68 7.96 0.34
C GLU A 137 -6.23 8.02 -0.16
N LEU A 138 -5.96 7.45 -1.34
CA LEU A 138 -4.64 7.55 -1.97
C LEU A 138 -4.36 8.97 -2.47
N GLU A 139 -5.35 9.73 -2.95
CA GLU A 139 -5.16 11.14 -3.31
C GLU A 139 -4.70 11.98 -2.12
N SER A 140 -5.21 11.71 -0.91
CA SER A 140 -4.75 12.37 0.32
C SER A 140 -3.27 12.11 0.64
N THR A 141 -2.70 10.98 0.20
CA THR A 141 -1.25 10.72 0.35
C THR A 141 -0.40 11.66 -0.50
N GLN A 142 -0.99 12.30 -1.50
CA GLN A 142 -0.30 13.17 -2.44
C GLN A 142 -0.36 14.65 -2.05
N GLU A 143 -1.01 14.98 -0.93
CA GLU A 143 -1.06 16.34 -0.41
C GLU A 143 0.35 16.96 -0.26
N THR A 144 0.39 18.28 -0.44
CA THR A 144 1.64 19.05 -0.39
C THR A 144 2.23 19.02 1.00
N VAL A 145 3.49 18.59 1.10
CA VAL A 145 4.28 18.74 2.32
C VAL A 145 4.92 20.13 2.27
N TRP A 146 4.45 21.03 3.13
CA TRP A 146 4.95 22.41 3.22
C TRP A 146 6.24 22.53 4.04
N SER A 147 6.57 21.48 4.80
CA SER A 147 7.81 21.43 5.56
C SER A 147 8.99 21.13 4.63
N PRO A 148 10.16 21.76 4.83
CA PRO A 148 11.36 21.45 4.04
C PRO A 148 11.96 20.07 4.33
N MET A 149 11.49 19.39 5.39
CA MET A 149 11.95 18.05 5.80
C MET A 149 10.79 17.24 6.38
N ILE A 150 10.84 15.90 6.30
CA ILE A 150 9.81 15.07 6.92
C ILE A 150 10.00 15.06 8.44
N LEU A 151 9.02 15.64 9.12
CA LEU A 151 8.95 15.65 10.59
C LEU A 151 8.14 14.45 11.12
N ASN A 152 8.72 13.73 12.08
CA ASN A 152 8.08 12.67 12.86
C ASN A 152 8.09 13.04 14.35
N GLY A 153 7.21 13.98 14.74
CA GLY A 153 6.96 14.30 16.15
C GLY A 153 6.25 13.17 16.90
N SER A 154 6.06 13.32 18.21
CA SER A 154 5.23 12.39 18.98
C SER A 154 3.75 12.53 18.59
N GLY A 155 2.96 11.47 18.76
CA GLY A 155 1.54 11.43 18.32
C GLY A 155 0.62 12.50 18.95
N PHE A 156 1.02 13.08 20.09
CA PHE A 156 0.33 14.18 20.77
C PHE A 156 1.21 15.43 20.95
N GLY A 157 2.32 15.53 20.21
CA GLY A 157 3.28 16.62 20.30
C GLY A 157 2.85 17.87 19.52
N MET A 158 3.57 18.98 19.72
CA MET A 158 3.34 20.25 19.02
C MET A 158 3.85 20.23 17.56
N LEU A 159 4.63 19.21 17.18
CA LEU A 159 5.23 19.07 15.85
C LEU A 159 4.41 18.11 14.98
N ALA A 160 4.41 18.36 13.66
CA ALA A 160 3.77 17.47 12.70
C ALA A 160 4.38 16.05 12.75
N ASN A 161 3.55 15.06 12.44
CA ASN A 161 3.96 13.68 12.27
C ASN A 161 3.50 13.17 10.89
N HIS A 162 4.29 13.49 9.86
CA HIS A 162 3.93 13.21 8.48
C HIS A 162 3.86 11.70 8.23
N SER A 163 4.77 10.90 8.80
CA SER A 163 4.77 9.45 8.60
C SER A 163 3.52 8.81 9.19
N LEU A 164 3.07 9.22 10.38
CA LEU A 164 1.84 8.70 10.97
C LEU A 164 0.60 9.11 10.19
N VAL A 165 0.55 10.36 9.72
CA VAL A 165 -0.54 10.85 8.86
C VAL A 165 -0.60 10.05 7.56
N MET A 166 0.55 9.83 6.90
CA MET A 166 0.61 9.02 5.68
C MET A 166 0.26 7.56 5.94
N ALA A 167 0.74 6.96 7.04
CA ALA A 167 0.37 5.61 7.45
C ALA A 167 -1.14 5.48 7.64
N ASN A 168 -1.77 6.51 8.22
CA ASN A 168 -3.20 6.53 8.46
C ASN A 168 -4.02 6.58 7.16
N TYR A 169 -3.62 7.41 6.17
CA TYR A 169 -4.22 7.40 4.83
C TYR A 169 -4.08 6.03 4.15
N ILE A 170 -2.86 5.48 4.13
CA ILE A 170 -2.56 4.17 3.51
C ILE A 170 -3.35 3.05 4.21
N SER A 171 -3.46 3.09 5.54
CA SER A 171 -4.22 2.09 6.30
C SER A 171 -5.71 2.12 5.98
N ARG A 172 -6.31 3.30 5.78
CA ARG A 172 -7.71 3.42 5.35
C ARG A 172 -7.91 2.90 3.94
N ALA A 173 -7.01 3.24 3.01
CA ALA A 173 -7.05 2.69 1.65
C ALA A 173 -6.94 1.15 1.69
N ASN A 174 -6.05 0.60 2.52
CA ASN A 174 -5.87 -0.84 2.66
C ASN A 174 -7.13 -1.54 3.19
N ALA A 175 -7.76 -0.99 4.24
CA ALA A 175 -9.01 -1.53 4.78
C ALA A 175 -10.13 -1.52 3.72
N ALA A 176 -10.24 -0.43 2.95
CA ALA A 176 -11.22 -0.33 1.88
C ALA A 176 -10.96 -1.31 0.72
N ILE A 177 -9.70 -1.67 0.44
CA ILE A 177 -9.34 -2.75 -0.50
C ILE A 177 -9.81 -4.12 0.00
N ILE A 178 -9.61 -4.41 1.29
CA ILE A 178 -10.08 -5.67 1.90
C ILE A 178 -11.60 -5.80 1.73
N ASP A 179 -12.35 -4.71 1.95
CA ASP A 179 -13.79 -4.72 1.79
C ASP A 179 -14.22 -4.81 0.31
N LEU A 180 -13.51 -4.14 -0.60
CA LEU A 180 -13.70 -4.30 -2.05
C LEU A 180 -13.51 -5.76 -2.48
N ASN A 181 -12.47 -6.44 -1.99
CA ASN A 181 -12.22 -7.85 -2.28
C ASN A 181 -13.38 -8.75 -1.82
N LYS A 182 -14.00 -8.47 -0.67
CA LYS A 182 -15.19 -9.21 -0.21
C LYS A 182 -16.37 -9.01 -1.17
N LEU A 183 -16.61 -7.78 -1.63
CA LEU A 183 -17.70 -7.47 -2.57
C LEU A 183 -17.52 -8.18 -3.92
N LEU A 184 -16.28 -8.26 -4.42
CA LEU A 184 -15.98 -8.97 -5.68
C LEU A 184 -16.27 -10.48 -5.62
N ILE A 185 -16.22 -11.07 -4.42
CA ILE A 185 -16.49 -12.50 -4.17
C ILE A 185 -17.99 -12.77 -3.95
N GLN A 186 -18.67 -11.88 -3.23
CA GLN A 186 -20.03 -12.12 -2.72
C GLN A 186 -21.15 -11.73 -3.69
N GLY A 187 -20.89 -10.82 -4.65
CA GLY A 187 -21.86 -10.45 -5.69
C GLY A 187 -21.85 -11.37 -6.89
#